data_AF-A0A524LFS9-F1
#
_entry.id   AF-A0A524LFS9-F1
#
_cell.length_a   1.000
_cell.length_b   1.000
_cell.length_c   1.000
_cell.angle_alpha   90.00
_cell.angle_beta   90.00
_cell.angle_gamma   90.00
#
_symmetry.space_group_name_H-M   'P 1'
#
loop_
_entity.id
_entity.type
_entity.pdbx_description
1 polymer ?
#
loop_
_entity_poly.entity_id
_entity_poly.type
_entity_poly.pdbx_seq_one_letter_code
_entity_poly.pdbx_strand_id
1 'polypeptide(L)'
;MQAFFNPVSLVFILHGLFLQSIWLYLGRISRNGYLSDIMTFRTPSSRLSRYYRWRVTSFENAIKEGIVFLALLVSSLYALGFSLFPVDQVNGAFLIVVFVVFLTFLSALQHAWRVKEIVDGEGRINTAIQTSTDKIGVARMMVDDLYLQGDMGDGRTWFALFKLAQRQDQVGWVIRDVLLEKGKEEDSRFQRQSVKSSSADSSTDSGPEID
;
A
#
# COMPACT_ATOMS: atom_id res chain seq x y z
N MET A 1 7.24 -11.99 39.10
CA MET A 1 5.90 -11.62 38.57
C MET A 1 5.49 -10.16 38.84
N GLN A 2 6.13 -9.39 39.73
CA GLN A 2 5.77 -7.97 39.98
C GLN A 2 6.14 -6.99 38.86
N ALA A 3 7.11 -7.29 37.99
CA ALA A 3 7.54 -6.38 36.92
C ALA A 3 6.46 -6.13 35.83
N PHE A 4 5.52 -7.08 35.65
CA PHE A 4 4.43 -6.97 34.68
C PHE A 4 3.22 -6.16 35.18
N PHE A 5 3.12 -5.93 36.50
CA PHE A 5 2.07 -5.10 37.12
C PHE A 5 2.63 -3.79 37.69
N ASN A 6 3.73 -3.29 37.14
CA ASN A 6 4.20 -1.94 37.43
C ASN A 6 3.44 -0.94 36.53
N PRO A 7 2.79 0.10 37.08
CA PRO A 7 2.07 1.11 36.29
C PRO A 7 2.96 1.76 35.20
N VAL A 8 4.26 1.90 35.43
CA VAL A 8 5.21 2.42 34.43
C VAL A 8 5.27 1.52 33.19
N SER A 9 5.42 0.21 33.40
CA SER A 9 5.48 -0.78 32.32
C SER A 9 4.20 -0.75 31.47
N LEU A 10 3.03 -0.64 32.13
CA LEU A 10 1.75 -0.58 31.46
C LEU A 10 1.60 0.70 30.63
N VAL A 11 1.98 1.86 31.18
CA VAL A 11 1.96 3.13 30.45
C VAL A 11 2.86 3.08 29.22
N PHE A 12 4.07 2.51 29.32
CA PHE A 12 4.99 2.39 28.19
C PHE A 12 4.46 1.48 27.09
N ILE A 13 3.87 0.34 27.46
CA ILE A 13 3.27 -0.58 26.49
C ILE A 13 2.08 0.09 25.78
N LEU A 14 1.16 0.69 26.53
CA LEU A 14 -0.01 1.36 25.94
C LEU A 14 0.38 2.53 25.03
N HIS A 15 1.33 3.36 25.46
CA HIS A 15 1.81 4.48 24.65
C HIS A 15 2.53 4.01 23.38
N GLY A 16 3.34 2.95 23.48
CA GLY A 16 3.99 2.35 22.32
C GLY A 16 2.98 1.80 21.31
N LEU A 17 1.97 1.07 21.78
CA LEU A 17 0.88 0.56 20.94
C LEU A 17 0.07 1.71 20.30
N PHE A 18 -0.17 2.78 21.04
CA PHE A 18 -0.87 3.95 20.54
C PHE A 18 -0.10 4.62 19.39
N LEU A 19 1.18 4.90 19.59
CA LEU A 19 2.02 5.49 18.54
C LEU A 19 2.17 4.58 17.33
N GLN A 20 2.34 3.27 17.55
CA GLN A 20 2.37 2.29 16.46
C GLN A 20 1.06 2.29 15.67
N SER A 21 -0.08 2.38 16.35
CA SER A 21 -1.39 2.44 15.71
C SER A 21 -1.56 3.71 14.87
N ILE A 22 -1.14 4.87 15.39
CA ILE A 22 -1.14 6.13 14.63
C ILE A 22 -0.27 6.02 13.38
N TRP A 23 0.95 5.49 13.52
CA TRP A 23 1.89 5.35 12.41
C TRP A 23 1.33 4.45 11.31
N LEU A 24 0.75 3.30 11.68
CA LEU A 24 0.11 2.39 10.74
C LEU A 24 -1.12 3.02 10.06
N TYR A 25 -1.92 3.76 10.82
CA TYR A 25 -3.10 4.45 10.30
C TYR A 25 -2.73 5.53 9.28
N LEU A 26 -1.72 6.36 9.58
CA LEU A 26 -1.17 7.35 8.65
C LEU A 26 -0.59 6.67 7.39
N GLY A 27 0.09 5.53 7.56
CA GLY A 27 0.56 4.70 6.46
C GLY A 27 -0.58 4.22 5.55
N ARG A 28 -1.71 3.80 6.12
CA ARG A 28 -2.89 3.35 5.37
C ARG A 28 -3.56 4.47 4.59
N ILE A 29 -3.78 5.63 5.23
CA ILE A 29 -4.40 6.79 4.56
C ILE A 29 -3.51 7.28 3.43
N SER A 30 -2.21 7.43 3.70
CA SER A 30 -1.26 7.91 2.70
C SER A 30 -1.16 6.97 1.50
N ARG A 31 -1.17 5.65 1.74
CA ARG A 31 -1.27 4.64 0.67
C ARG A 31 -2.53 4.82 -0.16
N ASN A 32 -3.69 4.92 0.48
CA ASN A 32 -4.96 4.99 -0.24
C ASN A 32 -5.07 6.27 -1.09
N GLY A 33 -4.59 7.41 -0.56
CA GLY A 33 -4.53 8.65 -1.33
C GLY A 33 -3.59 8.53 -2.54
N TYR A 34 -2.42 7.91 -2.37
CA TYR A 34 -1.49 7.68 -3.47
C TYR A 34 -2.04 6.70 -4.51
N LEU A 35 -2.67 5.61 -4.09
CA LEU A 35 -3.35 4.65 -4.96
C LEU A 35 -4.39 5.33 -5.84
N SER A 36 -5.24 6.18 -5.25
CA SER A 36 -6.26 6.93 -5.97
C SER A 36 -5.65 7.87 -7.03
N ASP A 37 -4.55 8.56 -6.69
CA ASP A 37 -3.85 9.43 -7.65
C ASP A 37 -3.27 8.61 -8.82
N ILE A 38 -2.54 7.51 -8.56
CA ILE A 38 -1.88 6.75 -9.63
C ILE A 38 -2.85 5.98 -10.52
N MET A 39 -3.96 5.46 -9.97
CA MET A 39 -4.99 4.76 -10.74
C MET A 39 -5.73 5.68 -11.70
N THR A 40 -5.78 6.98 -11.42
CA THR A 40 -6.35 8.01 -12.31
C THR A 40 -5.33 8.67 -13.22
N PHE A 41 -4.11 8.11 -13.27
CA PHE A 41 -2.97 8.64 -13.99
C PHE A 41 -2.57 10.08 -13.62
N ARG A 42 -2.81 10.47 -12.36
CA ARG A 42 -2.50 11.82 -11.86
C ARG A 42 -1.23 11.81 -11.02
N THR A 43 -0.52 12.93 -11.07
CA THR A 43 0.60 13.15 -10.14
C THR A 43 0.09 13.31 -8.71
N PRO A 44 0.89 12.90 -7.69
CA PRO A 44 0.49 12.99 -6.29
C PRO A 44 0.10 14.40 -5.87
N SER A 45 -1.16 14.59 -5.53
CA SER A 45 -1.73 15.91 -5.27
C SER A 45 -1.58 16.31 -3.78
N SER A 46 -1.91 15.38 -2.88
CA SER A 46 -1.92 15.64 -1.44
C SER A 46 -0.53 15.48 -0.78
N ARG A 47 -0.34 16.10 0.39
CA ARG A 47 0.89 15.94 1.20
C ARG A 47 1.11 14.46 1.59
N LEU A 48 0.05 13.76 1.95
CA LEU A 48 0.10 12.34 2.32
C LEU A 48 0.40 11.44 1.12
N SER A 49 -0.15 11.74 -0.05
CA SER A 49 0.16 11.03 -1.30
C SER A 49 1.62 11.21 -1.70
N ARG A 50 2.14 12.45 -1.64
CA ARG A 50 3.56 12.75 -1.88
C ARG A 50 4.49 12.05 -0.89
N TYR A 51 4.11 12.02 0.38
CA TYR A 51 4.81 11.26 1.42
C TYR A 51 4.89 9.78 1.07
N TYR A 52 3.76 9.17 0.71
CA TYR A 52 3.73 7.76 0.36
C TYR A 52 4.55 7.47 -0.90
N ARG A 53 4.50 8.34 -1.92
CA ARG A 53 5.37 8.26 -3.10
C ARG A 53 6.85 8.23 -2.69
N TRP A 54 7.29 9.16 -1.85
CA TRP A 54 8.67 9.20 -1.36
C TRP A 54 9.05 7.89 -0.65
N ARG A 55 8.19 7.40 0.25
CA ARG A 55 8.39 6.13 0.97
C ARG A 55 8.60 4.94 0.03
N VAL A 56 7.77 4.81 -1.01
CA VAL A 56 7.82 3.66 -1.94
C VAL A 56 8.79 3.85 -3.11
N THR A 57 9.55 4.95 -3.14
CA THR A 57 10.54 5.19 -4.20
C THR A 57 11.78 4.33 -4.03
N SER A 58 12.21 4.09 -2.79
CA SER A 58 13.36 3.24 -2.49
C SER A 58 13.17 2.52 -1.16
N PHE A 59 13.80 1.34 -1.05
CA PHE A 59 13.86 0.61 0.21
C PHE A 59 14.53 1.43 1.33
N GLU A 60 15.56 2.20 0.98
CA GLU A 60 16.25 3.08 1.92
C GLU A 60 15.34 4.15 2.53
N ASN A 61 14.41 4.72 1.76
CA ASN A 61 13.47 5.71 2.29
C ASN A 61 12.54 5.08 3.34
N ALA A 62 12.08 3.85 3.10
CA ALA A 62 11.27 3.11 4.07
C ALA A 62 12.07 2.76 5.35
N ILE A 63 13.36 2.45 5.23
CA ILE A 63 14.25 2.28 6.40
C ILE A 63 14.41 3.60 7.16
N LYS A 64 14.69 4.71 6.46
CA LYS A 64 14.85 6.04 7.06
C LYS A 64 13.60 6.45 7.83
N GLU A 65 12.41 6.22 7.27
CA GLU A 65 11.14 6.45 7.97
C GLU A 65 11.04 5.60 9.25
N GLY A 66 11.38 4.31 9.17
CA GLY A 66 11.39 3.42 10.34
C GLY A 66 12.32 3.90 11.45
N ILE A 67 13.54 4.34 11.10
CA ILE A 67 14.50 4.89 12.07
C ILE A 67 13.96 6.17 12.71
N VAL A 68 13.41 7.10 11.93
CA VAL A 68 12.80 8.33 12.45
C VAL A 68 11.66 8.00 13.41
N PHE A 69 10.80 7.03 13.05
CA PHE A 69 9.71 6.60 13.91
C PHE A 69 10.21 5.99 15.23
N LEU A 70 11.25 5.15 15.19
CA LEU A 70 11.85 4.57 16.40
C LEU A 70 12.47 5.63 17.30
N ALA A 71 13.17 6.62 16.73
CA ALA A 71 13.73 7.74 17.49
C ALA A 71 12.62 8.55 18.18
N LEU A 72 11.51 8.82 17.48
CA LEU A 72 10.33 9.48 18.06
C LEU A 72 9.69 8.64 19.15
N LEU A 73 9.54 7.32 18.94
CA LEU A 73 9.00 6.40 19.94
C LEU A 73 9.83 6.43 21.22
N VAL A 74 11.14 6.21 21.13
CA VAL A 74 12.07 6.22 22.28
C VAL A 74 12.00 7.56 23.01
N SER A 75 12.11 8.67 22.27
CA SER A 75 12.07 10.01 22.85
C SER A 75 10.75 10.27 23.58
N SER A 76 9.63 9.84 22.98
CA SER A 76 8.30 10.02 23.57
C SER A 76 8.08 9.14 24.81
N LEU A 77 8.63 7.93 24.85
CA LEU A 77 8.54 7.04 26.01
C LEU A 77 9.29 7.63 27.20
N TYR A 78 10.51 8.11 27.00
CA TYR A 78 11.28 8.75 28.08
C TYR A 78 10.68 10.10 28.49
N ALA A 79 10.24 10.93 27.54
CA ALA A 79 9.58 12.19 27.86
C ALA A 79 8.31 11.98 28.70
N LEU A 80 7.46 11.03 28.29
CA LEU A 80 6.26 10.67 29.03
C LEU A 80 6.62 10.06 30.39
N GLY A 81 7.58 9.13 30.41
CA GLY A 81 8.04 8.45 31.63
C GLY A 81 8.53 9.41 32.69
N PHE A 82 9.47 10.29 32.35
CA PHE A 82 10.02 11.27 33.30
C PHE A 82 9.02 12.37 33.68
N SER A 83 7.97 12.60 32.89
CA SER A 83 6.90 13.54 33.25
C SER A 83 5.92 12.99 34.29
N LEU A 84 5.77 11.66 34.36
CA LEU A 84 4.76 10.99 35.19
C LEU A 84 5.34 10.22 36.38
N PHE A 85 6.60 9.79 36.30
CA PHE A 85 7.19 8.87 37.27
C PHE A 85 8.60 9.32 37.71
N PRO A 86 9.02 8.94 38.95
CA PRO A 86 10.40 9.15 39.40
C PRO A 86 11.43 8.45 38.51
N VAL A 87 12.62 9.04 38.41
CA VAL A 87 13.72 8.56 37.56
C VAL A 87 14.06 7.09 37.80
N ASP A 88 14.08 6.64 39.05
CA ASP A 88 14.42 5.26 39.41
C ASP A 88 13.41 4.25 38.84
N GLN A 89 12.12 4.60 38.79
CA GLN A 89 11.09 3.74 38.25
C GLN A 89 11.16 3.65 36.72
N VAL A 90 11.46 4.77 36.06
CA VAL A 90 11.66 4.84 34.60
C VAL A 90 12.86 4.00 34.18
N ASN A 91 13.99 4.15 34.87
CA ASN A 91 15.21 3.39 34.60
C ASN A 91 15.03 1.90 34.93
N GLY A 92 14.27 1.56 35.98
CA GLY A 92 13.89 0.19 36.30
C GLY A 92 13.03 -0.49 35.22
N ALA A 93 12.32 0.29 34.39
CA ALA A 93 11.51 -0.19 33.28
C ALA A 93 12.28 -0.28 31.95
N PHE A 94 13.62 -0.13 31.94
CA PHE A 94 14.45 -0.14 30.73
C PHE A 94 14.20 -1.36 29.83
N LEU A 95 14.10 -2.57 30.41
CA LEU A 95 13.85 -3.79 29.64
C LEU A 95 12.51 -3.75 28.90
N ILE A 96 11.50 -3.09 29.46
CA ILE A 96 10.19 -2.90 28.81
C ILE A 96 10.33 -1.92 27.64
N VAL A 97 11.07 -0.83 27.80
CA VAL A 97 11.36 0.11 26.70
C VAL A 97 12.05 -0.62 25.55
N VAL A 98 13.09 -1.41 25.84
CA VAL A 98 13.80 -2.21 24.83
C VAL A 98 12.84 -3.19 24.14
N PHE A 99 11.99 -3.87 24.90
CA PHE A 99 11.00 -4.80 24.35
C PHE A 99 10.02 -4.12 23.39
N VAL A 100 9.43 -2.99 23.79
CA VAL A 100 8.49 -2.21 22.96
C VAL A 100 9.19 -1.73 21.68
N VAL A 101 10.39 -1.16 21.81
CA VAL A 101 11.18 -0.67 20.67
C VAL A 101 11.55 -1.80 19.72
N PHE A 102 11.90 -2.98 20.24
CA PHE A 102 12.22 -4.15 19.43
C PHE A 102 11.02 -4.65 18.62
N LEU A 103 9.84 -4.76 19.24
CA LEU A 103 8.62 -5.14 18.51
C LEU A 103 8.27 -4.11 17.43
N THR A 104 8.40 -2.82 17.75
CA THR A 104 8.17 -1.76 16.77
C THR A 104 9.21 -1.81 15.64
N PHE A 105 10.47 -2.11 15.94
CA PHE A 105 11.52 -2.30 14.95
C PHE A 105 11.19 -3.44 13.98
N LEU A 106 10.72 -4.58 14.48
CA LEU A 106 10.28 -5.70 13.62
C LEU A 106 9.13 -5.27 12.70
N SER A 107 8.16 -4.52 13.23
CA SER A 107 7.06 -4.00 12.42
C SER A 107 7.55 -3.04 11.33
N ALA A 108 8.44 -2.10 11.68
CA ALA A 108 9.04 -1.16 10.73
C ALA A 108 9.83 -1.89 9.63
N LEU A 109 10.61 -2.90 10.01
CA LEU A 109 11.38 -3.73 9.11
C LEU A 109 10.46 -4.51 8.15
N GLN A 110 9.40 -5.14 8.64
CA GLN A 110 8.40 -5.81 7.79
C GLN A 110 7.80 -4.85 6.75
N HIS A 111 7.49 -3.62 7.15
CA HIS A 111 7.00 -2.61 6.20
C HIS A 111 8.05 -2.20 5.17
N ALA A 112 9.31 -2.05 5.57
CA ALA A 112 10.39 -1.75 4.64
C ALA A 112 10.60 -2.91 3.64
N TRP A 113 10.59 -4.16 4.11
CA TRP A 113 10.70 -5.34 3.24
C TRP A 113 9.58 -5.41 2.20
N ARG A 114 8.34 -5.09 2.57
CA ARG A 114 7.23 -4.99 1.61
C ARG A 114 7.49 -3.91 0.54
N VAL A 115 8.12 -2.80 0.91
CA VAL A 115 8.53 -1.77 -0.06
C VAL A 115 9.64 -2.28 -0.97
N LYS A 116 10.61 -3.02 -0.44
CA LYS A 116 11.67 -3.65 -1.24
C LYS A 116 11.09 -4.55 -2.33
N GLU A 117 10.15 -5.42 -1.97
CA GLU A 117 9.49 -6.33 -2.93
C GLU A 117 8.78 -5.56 -4.06
N ILE A 118 8.16 -4.42 -3.75
CA ILE A 118 7.54 -3.55 -4.74
C ILE A 118 8.59 -2.92 -5.66
N VAL A 119 9.69 -2.41 -5.10
CA VAL A 119 10.78 -1.78 -5.88
C VAL A 119 11.48 -2.80 -6.77
N ASP A 120 11.74 -4.01 -6.26
CA ASP A 120 12.31 -5.11 -7.04
C ASP A 120 11.35 -5.56 -8.15
N GLY A 121 10.04 -5.62 -7.85
CA GLY A 121 8.98 -5.87 -8.82
C GLY A 121 8.95 -4.84 -9.96
N GLU A 122 9.00 -3.55 -9.60
CA GLU A 122 9.09 -2.43 -10.55
C GLU A 122 10.34 -2.54 -11.44
N GLY A 123 11.49 -2.87 -10.84
CA GLY A 123 12.73 -3.09 -11.58
C GLY A 123 12.62 -4.22 -12.61
N ARG A 124 12.01 -5.35 -12.23
CA ARG A 124 11.81 -6.49 -13.14
C ARG A 124 10.90 -6.14 -14.33
N ILE A 125 9.77 -5.47 -14.07
CA ILE A 125 8.84 -5.04 -15.12
C ILE A 125 9.53 -4.06 -16.07
N ASN A 126 10.21 -3.06 -15.51
CA ASN A 126 10.94 -2.07 -16.30
C ASN A 126 12.00 -2.72 -17.19
N THR A 127 12.81 -3.64 -16.64
CA THR A 127 13.83 -4.36 -17.42
C THR A 127 13.18 -5.20 -18.52
N ALA A 128 12.14 -5.97 -18.22
CA ALA A 128 11.46 -6.83 -19.20
C ALA A 128 10.91 -6.04 -20.39
N ILE A 129 10.32 -4.86 -20.15
CA ILE A 129 9.81 -3.99 -21.22
C ILE A 129 10.95 -3.30 -21.97
N GLN A 130 12.00 -2.84 -21.28
CA GLN A 130 13.12 -2.16 -21.94
C GLN A 130 13.93 -3.09 -22.85
N THR A 131 14.12 -4.35 -22.46
CA THR A 131 14.90 -5.32 -23.24
C THR A 131 14.10 -5.98 -24.37
N SER A 132 12.76 -5.85 -24.36
CA SER A 132 11.91 -6.43 -25.40
C SER A 132 11.88 -5.57 -26.66
N THR A 133 11.94 -6.23 -27.83
CA THR A 133 11.67 -5.61 -29.13
C THR A 133 10.21 -5.18 -29.24
N ASP A 134 9.29 -6.00 -28.71
CA ASP A 134 7.87 -5.69 -28.60
C ASP A 134 7.51 -5.27 -27.17
N LYS A 135 7.61 -3.96 -26.91
CA LYS A 135 7.33 -3.39 -25.59
C LYS A 135 5.84 -3.46 -25.24
N ILE A 136 4.98 -3.24 -26.22
CA ILE A 136 3.52 -3.19 -26.04
C ILE A 136 2.98 -4.60 -25.79
N GLY A 137 3.43 -5.60 -26.55
CA GLY A 137 3.03 -6.98 -26.34
C GLY A 137 3.39 -7.51 -24.95
N VAL A 138 4.59 -7.19 -24.45
CA VAL A 138 5.00 -7.58 -23.10
C VAL A 138 4.14 -6.89 -22.03
N ALA A 139 3.90 -5.57 -22.15
CA ALA A 139 3.05 -4.85 -21.22
C ALA A 139 1.60 -5.39 -21.24
N ARG A 140 1.06 -5.69 -22.42
CA ARG A 140 -0.27 -6.29 -22.60
C ARG A 140 -0.36 -7.66 -21.95
N MET A 141 0.62 -8.52 -22.18
CA MET A 141 0.68 -9.86 -21.57
C MET A 141 0.69 -9.79 -20.04
N MET A 142 1.46 -8.87 -19.45
CA MET A 142 1.49 -8.68 -18.00
C MET A 142 0.15 -8.20 -17.44
N VAL A 143 -0.53 -7.27 -18.12
CA VAL A 143 -1.84 -6.78 -17.70
C VAL A 143 -2.90 -7.87 -17.86
N ASP A 144 -2.88 -8.61 -18.97
CA ASP A 144 -3.81 -9.71 -19.22
C ASP A 144 -3.66 -10.85 -18.20
N ASP A 145 -2.43 -11.23 -17.85
CA ASP A 145 -2.15 -12.24 -16.82
C ASP A 145 -2.73 -11.81 -15.45
N LEU A 146 -2.59 -10.53 -15.10
CA LEU A 146 -3.19 -10.01 -13.86
C LEU A 146 -4.72 -10.01 -13.87
N TYR A 147 -5.35 -9.73 -15.01
CA TYR A 147 -6.81 -9.84 -15.14
C TYR A 147 -7.28 -11.31 -15.08
N LEU A 148 -6.53 -12.25 -15.66
CA LEU A 148 -6.82 -13.68 -15.60
C LEU A 148 -6.74 -14.24 -14.18
N GLN A 149 -5.87 -13.67 -13.35
CA GLN A 149 -5.78 -14.01 -11.92
C GLN A 149 -6.96 -13.47 -11.08
N GLY A 150 -7.78 -12.56 -11.63
CA GLY A 150 -8.96 -12.01 -10.96
C GLY A 150 -8.65 -11.33 -9.62
N ASP A 151 -9.49 -11.56 -8.62
CA ASP A 151 -9.29 -11.05 -7.25
C ASP A 151 -8.01 -11.59 -6.57
N MET A 152 -7.41 -12.66 -7.11
CA MET A 152 -6.13 -13.20 -6.64
C MET A 152 -4.92 -12.56 -7.32
N GLY A 153 -5.12 -11.63 -8.26
CA GLY A 153 -4.04 -10.91 -8.91
C GLY A 153 -3.15 -10.18 -7.89
N ASP A 154 -1.82 -10.28 -8.05
CA ASP A 154 -0.89 -9.66 -7.10
C ASP A 154 -1.04 -8.14 -7.12
N GLY A 155 -1.69 -7.59 -6.09
CA GLY A 155 -1.92 -6.16 -5.92
C GLY A 155 -0.62 -5.34 -5.91
N ARG A 156 0.54 -5.96 -5.66
CA ARG A 156 1.86 -5.32 -5.74
C ARG A 156 2.30 -5.12 -7.19
N THR A 157 2.00 -6.08 -8.06
CA THR A 157 2.28 -5.97 -9.49
C THR A 157 1.36 -4.92 -10.13
N TRP A 158 0.08 -4.90 -9.76
CA TRP A 158 -0.83 -3.80 -10.11
C TRP A 158 -0.27 -2.45 -9.67
N PHE A 159 0.15 -2.34 -8.41
CA PHE A 159 0.75 -1.13 -7.88
C PHE A 159 1.99 -0.69 -8.67
N ALA A 160 2.88 -1.63 -8.99
CA ALA A 160 4.10 -1.36 -9.75
C ALA A 160 3.79 -0.88 -11.18
N LEU A 161 2.82 -1.49 -11.86
CA LEU A 161 2.38 -1.07 -13.20
C LEU A 161 1.81 0.35 -13.19
N PHE A 162 0.88 0.65 -12.28
CA PHE A 162 0.32 2.01 -12.16
C PHE A 162 1.37 3.05 -11.79
N LYS A 163 2.34 2.69 -10.94
CA LYS A 163 3.47 3.56 -10.59
C LYS A 163 4.39 3.80 -11.80
N LEU A 164 4.73 2.76 -12.57
CA LEU A 164 5.55 2.89 -13.78
C LEU A 164 4.85 3.72 -14.86
N ALA A 165 3.53 3.58 -15.01
CA ALA A 165 2.72 4.37 -15.93
C ALA A 165 2.76 5.89 -15.65
N GLN A 166 3.20 6.32 -14.47
CA GLN A 166 3.42 7.73 -14.14
C GLN A 166 4.72 8.31 -14.73
N ARG A 167 5.65 7.45 -15.16
CA ARG A 167 6.93 7.89 -15.69
C ARG A 167 6.75 8.50 -17.09
N GLN A 168 7.54 9.53 -17.37
CA GLN A 168 7.52 10.24 -18.66
C GLN A 168 8.49 9.61 -19.68
N ASP A 169 8.77 8.31 -19.54
CA ASP A 169 9.65 7.53 -20.41
C ASP A 169 8.85 6.57 -21.30
N GLN A 170 9.50 5.98 -22.31
CA GLN A 170 8.83 5.06 -23.25
C GLN A 170 8.12 3.90 -22.54
N VAL A 171 8.69 3.41 -21.44
CA VAL A 171 8.09 2.33 -20.64
C VAL A 171 6.80 2.79 -19.98
N GLY A 172 6.81 3.95 -19.34
CA GLY A 172 5.64 4.53 -18.70
C GLY A 172 4.50 4.78 -19.69
N TRP A 173 4.80 5.35 -20.87
CA TRP A 173 3.80 5.56 -21.93
C TRP A 173 3.18 4.25 -22.41
N VAL A 174 4.01 3.24 -22.69
CA VAL A 174 3.53 1.93 -23.16
C VAL A 174 2.61 1.26 -22.13
N ILE A 175 3.02 1.23 -20.85
CA ILE A 175 2.18 0.64 -19.80
C ILE A 175 0.88 1.43 -19.66
N ARG A 176 0.95 2.77 -19.69
CA ARG A 176 -0.23 3.64 -19.57
C ARG A 176 -1.24 3.37 -20.67
N ASP A 177 -0.79 3.27 -21.92
CA ASP A 177 -1.66 3.06 -23.07
C ASP A 177 -2.34 1.69 -22.99
N VAL A 178 -1.59 0.64 -22.62
CA VAL A 178 -2.15 -0.71 -22.40
C VAL A 178 -3.19 -0.71 -21.27
N LEU A 179 -2.91 -0.05 -20.14
CA LEU A 179 -3.85 0.03 -19.03
C LEU A 179 -5.15 0.77 -19.42
N LEU A 180 -5.05 1.85 -20.19
CA LEU A 180 -6.20 2.61 -20.68
C LEU A 180 -7.01 1.81 -21.72
N GLU A 181 -6.34 1.08 -22.60
CA GLU A 181 -6.98 0.20 -23.59
C GLU A 181 -7.76 -0.91 -22.87
N LYS A 182 -7.11 -1.60 -21.92
CA LYS A 182 -7.73 -2.69 -21.16
C LYS A 182 -8.87 -2.21 -20.26
N GLY A 183 -8.75 -1.03 -19.65
CA GLY A 183 -9.84 -0.42 -18.91
C GLY A 183 -11.08 -0.20 -19.78
N LYS A 184 -10.91 0.30 -21.01
CA LYS A 184 -12.02 0.49 -21.96
C LYS A 184 -12.63 -0.84 -22.42
N GLU A 185 -11.81 -1.86 -22.64
CA GLU A 185 -12.27 -3.21 -23.01
C GLU A 185 -13.17 -3.80 -21.92
N GLU A 186 -12.75 -3.71 -20.66
CA GLU A 186 -13.51 -4.22 -19.52
C GLU A 186 -14.78 -3.39 -19.25
N ASP A 187 -14.71 -2.06 -19.28
CA ASP A 187 -15.90 -1.19 -19.17
C ASP A 187 -16.95 -1.53 -20.25
N SER A 188 -16.50 -1.81 -21.47
CA SER A 188 -17.36 -2.23 -22.57
C SER A 188 -17.96 -3.62 -22.35
N ARG A 189 -17.21 -4.55 -21.75
CA ARG A 189 -17.70 -5.88 -21.37
C ARG A 189 -18.78 -5.79 -20.29
N PHE A 190 -18.54 -5.00 -19.24
CA PHE A 190 -19.51 -4.76 -18.17
C PHE A 190 -20.80 -4.13 -18.70
N GLN A 191 -20.71 -3.13 -19.58
CA GLN A 191 -21.91 -2.53 -20.21
C GLN A 191 -22.67 -3.52 -21.09
N ARG A 192 -21.97 -4.35 -21.88
CA ARG A 192 -22.63 -5.38 -22.69
C ARG A 192 -23.30 -6.44 -21.83
N GLN A 193 -22.71 -6.80 -20.70
CA GLN A 193 -23.28 -7.74 -19.75
C GLN A 193 -24.49 -7.14 -19.02
N SER A 194 -24.42 -5.88 -18.59
CA SER A 194 -25.53 -5.18 -17.93
C SER A 194 -26.72 -4.99 -18.87
N VAL A 195 -26.48 -4.66 -20.15
CA VAL A 195 -27.54 -4.57 -21.16
C VAL A 195 -28.19 -5.94 -21.37
N LYS A 196 -27.39 -7.02 -21.49
CA LYS A 196 -27.94 -8.38 -21.65
C LYS A 196 -28.76 -8.86 -20.45
N SER A 197 -28.35 -8.56 -19.22
CA SER A 197 -29.16 -8.88 -18.03
C SER A 197 -30.42 -8.01 -17.92
N SER A 198 -30.37 -6.76 -18.39
CA SER A 198 -31.56 -5.88 -18.44
C SER A 198 -32.57 -6.30 -19.51
N SER A 199 -32.10 -6.85 -20.64
CA SER A 199 -32.94 -7.36 -21.74
C SER A 199 -33.57 -8.72 -21.44
N ALA A 200 -33.05 -9.47 -20.47
CA ALA A 200 -33.59 -10.77 -20.07
C ALA A 200 -34.79 -10.65 -19.10
N ASP A 201 -34.94 -9.51 -18.41
CA ASP A 201 -36.09 -9.22 -17.53
C ASP A 201 -37.23 -8.46 -18.24
N SER A 202 -37.09 -8.16 -19.54
CA SER A 202 -38.11 -7.42 -20.31
C SER A 202 -38.81 -8.26 -21.39
N SER A 203 -38.64 -9.59 -21.42
CA SER A 203 -39.50 -10.44 -22.25
C SER A 203 -40.81 -10.68 -21.53
N THR A 204 -41.74 -9.74 -21.74
CA THR A 204 -43.19 -9.92 -21.61
C THR A 204 -43.63 -11.30 -22.10
N ASP A 205 -44.09 -12.12 -21.17
CA ASP A 205 -45.03 -13.20 -21.42
C ASP A 205 -46.35 -12.58 -21.90
N SER A 206 -46.58 -12.66 -23.20
CA SER A 206 -47.90 -12.43 -23.81
C SER A 206 -47.97 -13.40 -24.99
N GLY A 207 -48.11 -14.68 -24.66
CA GLY A 207 -48.53 -15.71 -25.60
C GLY A 207 -49.93 -15.41 -26.18
N PRO A 208 -50.28 -15.98 -27.33
CA PRO A 208 -51.42 -15.55 -28.14
C PRO A 208 -52.76 -15.92 -27.49
N GLU A 209 -53.71 -14.97 -27.46
CA GLU A 209 -55.12 -15.24 -27.17
C GLU A 209 -55.73 -16.12 -28.27
N ILE A 210 -56.49 -17.12 -27.83
CA ILE A 210 -57.23 -18.06 -28.67
C ILE A 210 -58.69 -17.58 -28.69
N ASP A 211 -59.23 -17.31 -29.87
CA ASP A 211 -60.66 -17.37 -30.17
C ASP A 211 -60.96 -18.67 -30.93
#